data_AF-A0A1C4FJB4-F1
#
_entry.id   AF-A0A1C4FJB4-F1
#
_cell.length_a   1.000
_cell.length_b   1.000
_cell.length_c   1.000
_cell.angle_alpha   90.00
_cell.angle_beta   90.00
_cell.angle_gamma   90.00
#
_symmetry.space_group_name_H-M   'P 1'
#
loop_
_entity.id
_entity.type
_entity.pdbx_description
1 polymer ?
#
loop_
_entity_poly.entity_id
_entity_poly.type
_entity_poly.pdbx_seq_one_letter_code
_entity_poly.pdbx_strand_id
1 'polypeptide(L)'
;MTKPVTASKKPRKQHTPEFRQEALKLAERIGIAAAARELSLYESQLYTWRSKQQHQATSSERESEQAAEIARLKRQLAERDEELAM
;
A
#
# COMPACT_ATOMS: atom_id res chain seq x y z
N MET A 1 -5.37 27.33 30.75
CA MET A 1 -6.51 26.62 30.15
C MET A 1 -6.47 26.82 28.63
N THR A 2 -6.13 25.78 27.86
CA THR A 2 -6.06 25.85 26.39
C THR A 2 -7.27 25.13 25.79
N LYS A 3 -8.04 25.85 24.97
CA LYS A 3 -9.26 25.35 24.31
C LYS A 3 -8.88 24.40 23.16
N PRO A 4 -9.48 23.20 23.02
CA PRO A 4 -9.23 22.33 21.89
C PRO A 4 -9.98 22.83 20.64
N VAL A 5 -9.24 23.06 19.55
CA VAL A 5 -9.79 23.34 18.22
C VAL A 5 -10.42 22.05 17.68
N THR A 6 -11.75 21.97 17.71
CA THR A 6 -12.49 20.89 17.03
C THR A 6 -12.52 21.17 15.52
N ALA A 7 -11.53 20.66 14.80
CA ALA A 7 -11.57 20.63 13.35
C ALA A 7 -12.60 19.58 12.89
N SER A 8 -13.81 20.01 12.60
CA SER A 8 -14.88 19.23 11.98
C SER A 8 -14.48 18.83 10.55
N LYS A 9 -13.73 17.74 10.43
CA LYS A 9 -13.36 17.15 9.13
C LYS A 9 -14.59 16.46 8.54
N LYS A 10 -15.18 17.06 7.50
CA LYS A 10 -16.15 16.39 6.62
C LYS A 10 -15.62 14.98 6.28
N PRO A 11 -16.46 13.93 6.34
CA PRO A 11 -16.02 12.57 6.01
C PRO A 11 -15.48 12.60 4.58
N ARG A 12 -14.17 12.36 4.43
CA ARG A 12 -13.55 12.29 3.11
C ARG A 12 -14.23 11.16 2.35
N LYS A 13 -14.70 11.42 1.12
CA LYS A 13 -15.17 10.36 0.21
C LYS A 13 -14.03 9.35 0.06
N GLN A 14 -14.14 8.20 0.73
CA GLN A 14 -13.17 7.13 0.60
C GLN A 14 -13.59 6.29 -0.60
N HIS A 15 -12.75 6.26 -1.63
CA HIS A 15 -12.93 5.31 -2.73
C HIS A 15 -12.52 3.92 -2.27
N THR A 16 -13.32 2.90 -2.60
CA THR A 16 -12.99 1.50 -2.33
C THR A 16 -11.74 1.08 -3.09
N PRO A 17 -10.96 0.10 -2.60
CA PRO A 17 -9.74 -0.35 -3.27
C PRO A 17 -10.02 -0.88 -4.69
N GLU A 18 -11.15 -1.55 -4.91
CA GLU A 18 -11.58 -2.07 -6.22
C GLU A 18 -11.79 -0.92 -7.22
N PHE A 19 -12.49 0.14 -6.80
CA PHE A 19 -12.71 1.32 -7.64
C PHE A 19 -11.39 2.00 -8.02
N ARG A 20 -10.43 2.08 -7.08
CA ARG A 20 -9.10 2.65 -7.37
C ARG A 20 -8.35 1.81 -8.41
N GLN A 21 -8.45 0.48 -8.34
CA GLN A 21 -7.82 -0.40 -9.31
C GLN A 21 -8.46 -0.26 -10.69
N GLU A 22 -9.78 -0.23 -10.78
CA GLU A 22 -10.48 0.00 -12.05
C GLU A 22 -10.16 1.37 -12.65
N ALA A 23 -10.12 2.41 -11.82
CA ALA A 23 -9.73 3.75 -12.24
C ALA A 23 -8.30 3.81 -12.78
N LEU A 24 -7.38 3.06 -12.18
CA LEU A 24 -6.00 2.96 -12.67
C LEU A 24 -5.92 2.15 -13.98
N LYS A 25 -6.65 1.04 -14.11
CA LYS A 25 -6.74 0.27 -15.38
C LYS A 25 -7.31 1.13 -16.51
N LEU A 26 -8.33 1.94 -16.22
CA LEU A 26 -8.87 2.89 -17.19
C LEU A 26 -7.82 3.94 -17.57
N ALA A 27 -7.13 4.51 -16.58
CA ALA A 27 -6.06 5.48 -16.81
C ALA A 27 -4.88 4.93 -17.63
N GLU A 28 -4.59 3.63 -17.56
CA GLU A 28 -3.60 2.97 -18.42
C GLU A 28 -4.07 2.88 -19.88
N ARG A 29 -5.38 2.70 -20.12
CA ARG A 29 -5.96 2.56 -21.47
C ARG A 29 -6.17 3.89 -22.18
N ILE A 30 -6.71 4.89 -21.49
CA ILE A 30 -7.11 6.17 -22.10
C ILE A 30 -6.27 7.37 -21.63
N GLY A 31 -5.36 7.15 -20.68
CA GLY A 31 -4.55 8.18 -20.05
C GLY A 31 -5.20 8.78 -18.79
N ILE A 32 -4.37 9.29 -17.89
CA ILE A 32 -4.78 9.83 -16.57
C ILE A 32 -5.77 10.99 -16.72
N ALA A 33 -5.53 11.93 -17.64
CA ALA A 33 -6.38 13.10 -17.83
C ALA A 33 -7.77 12.74 -18.38
N ALA A 34 -7.86 11.75 -19.27
CA ALA A 34 -9.13 11.28 -19.80
C ALA A 34 -9.91 10.50 -18.74
N ALA A 35 -9.24 9.57 -18.05
CA ALA A 35 -9.86 8.80 -16.96
C ALA A 35 -10.32 9.68 -15.79
N ALA A 36 -9.57 10.73 -15.45
CA ALA A 36 -9.98 11.70 -14.44
C ALA A 36 -11.28 12.41 -14.82
N ARG A 37 -11.40 12.83 -16.09
CA ARG A 37 -12.63 13.47 -16.60
C ARG A 37 -13.81 12.52 -16.60
N GLU A 38 -13.62 11.29 -17.07
CA GLU A 38 -14.68 10.27 -17.16
C GLU A 38 -15.19 9.86 -15.77
N LEU A 39 -14.28 9.69 -14.80
CA LEU A 39 -14.61 9.29 -13.43
C LEU A 39 -14.97 10.47 -12.52
N SER A 40 -14.97 11.70 -13.05
CA SER A 40 -15.14 12.95 -12.27
C SER A 40 -14.20 13.01 -11.05
N LEU A 41 -12.95 12.59 -11.24
CA LEU A 41 -11.88 12.60 -10.25
C LEU A 41 -10.89 13.72 -10.55
N TYR A 42 -10.14 14.12 -9.53
CA TYR A 42 -8.95 14.94 -9.76
C TYR A 42 -7.81 14.06 -10.27
N GLU A 43 -7.08 14.54 -11.28
CA GLU A 43 -5.89 13.85 -11.80
C GLU A 43 -4.87 13.53 -10.69
N SER A 44 -4.73 14.42 -9.71
CA SER A 44 -3.86 14.22 -8.54
C SER A 44 -4.23 13.00 -7.71
N GLN A 45 -5.52 12.59 -7.67
CA GLN A 45 -5.94 11.37 -7.00
C GLN A 45 -5.40 10.13 -7.71
N LEU A 46 -5.47 10.10 -9.05
CA LEU A 46 -4.93 9.00 -9.85
C LEU A 46 -3.41 8.90 -9.71
N TYR A 47 -2.68 10.02 -9.73
CA TYR A 47 -1.24 10.02 -9.47
C TYR A 47 -0.91 9.48 -8.06
N THR A 48 -1.65 9.92 -7.05
CA THR A 48 -1.48 9.45 -5.66
C THR A 48 -1.76 7.95 -5.54
N TRP A 49 -2.78 7.44 -6.22
CA TRP A 49 -3.11 6.02 -6.19
C TRP A 49 -2.07 5.17 -6.92
N ARG A 50 -1.57 5.64 -8.06
CA ARG A 50 -0.48 4.97 -8.80
C ARG A 50 0.78 4.86 -7.95
N SER A 51 1.19 5.97 -7.31
CA SER A 51 2.34 5.98 -6.40
C SER A 51 2.12 5.03 -5.21
N LYS A 52 0.93 5.04 -4.60
CA LYS A 52 0.61 4.09 -3.51
C LYS A 52 0.64 2.63 -3.95
N GLN A 53 0.15 2.32 -5.14
CA GLN A 53 0.20 0.96 -5.68
C GLN A 53 1.65 0.49 -5.85
N GLN A 54 2.50 1.35 -6.42
CA GLN A 54 3.92 1.06 -6.61
C GLN A 54 4.64 0.87 -5.27
N HIS A 55 4.39 1.74 -4.29
CA HIS A 55 4.96 1.59 -2.95
C HIS A 55 4.49 0.32 -2.23
N GLN A 56 3.23 -0.09 -2.40
CA GLN A 56 2.76 -1.35 -1.83
C GLN A 56 3.40 -2.56 -2.48
N ALA A 57 3.56 -2.58 -3.81
CA ALA A 57 4.27 -3.65 -4.50
C ALA A 57 5.70 -3.80 -3.97
N THR A 58 6.44 -2.68 -3.86
CA THR A 58 7.81 -2.70 -3.33
C THR A 58 7.88 -3.04 -1.84
N SER A 59 6.90 -2.65 -1.04
CA SER A 59 6.83 -3.04 0.38
C SER A 59 6.58 -4.54 0.52
N SER A 60 5.63 -5.08 -0.25
CA SER A 60 5.29 -6.50 -0.24
C SER A 60 6.46 -7.38 -0.67
N GLU A 61 7.26 -6.93 -1.64
CA GLU A 61 8.46 -7.65 -2.10
C GLU A 61 9.52 -7.71 -1.00
N ARG A 62 9.79 -6.58 -0.33
CA ARG A 62 10.70 -6.53 0.82
C ARG A 62 10.21 -7.38 2.00
N GLU A 63 8.91 -7.32 2.31
CA GLU A 63 8.32 -8.13 3.36
C GLU A 63 8.45 -9.63 3.05
N SER A 64 8.34 -10.03 1.79
CA SER A 64 8.56 -11.41 1.35
C SER A 64 10.03 -11.84 1.53
N GLU A 65 10.98 -11.00 1.13
CA GLU A 65 12.41 -11.26 1.35
C GLU A 65 12.75 -11.38 2.84
N GLN A 66 12.21 -10.47 3.66
CA GLN A 66 12.38 -10.51 5.12
C GLN A 66 11.79 -11.78 5.72
N ALA A 67 10.63 -12.24 5.26
CA ALA A 67 10.02 -13.48 5.73
C ALA A 67 10.88 -14.72 5.38
N ALA A 68 11.48 -14.74 4.19
CA ALA A 68 12.39 -15.80 3.78
C ALA A 68 13.66 -15.85 4.66
N GLU A 69 14.23 -14.69 4.97
CA GLU A 69 15.40 -14.60 5.84
C GLU A 69 15.07 -14.98 7.29
N ILE A 70 13.90 -14.56 7.80
CA ILE A 70 13.41 -14.98 9.13
C ILE A 70 13.27 -16.51 9.20
N ALA A 71 12.73 -17.15 8.16
CA ALA A 71 12.60 -18.61 8.12
C ALA A 71 13.96 -19.31 8.11
N ARG A 72 14.93 -18.78 7.33
CA ARG A 72 16.31 -19.26 7.31
C ARG A 72 16.97 -19.17 8.68
N LEU A 73 16.91 -18.00 9.31
CA LEU A 73 17.50 -17.76 10.63
C LEU A 73 16.87 -18.64 11.71
N LYS A 74 15.54 -18.83 11.67
CA LYS A 74 14.85 -19.76 12.59
C LYS A 74 15.33 -21.20 12.44
N ARG A 75 15.58 -21.68 11.22
CA ARG A 75 16.15 -23.01 11.00
C ARG A 75 17.56 -23.14 11.58
N GLN A 76 18.40 -22.12 11.40
CA GLN A 76 19.76 -22.12 11.96
C GLN A 76 19.75 -22.10 13.48
N LEU A 77 18.84 -21.35 14.10
CA LEU A 77 18.67 -21.36 15.55
C LEU A 77 18.27 -22.74 16.07
N ALA A 78 17.29 -23.39 15.43
CA ALA A 78 16.87 -24.74 15.83
C ALA A 78 18.01 -25.77 15.73
N GLU A 79 18.81 -25.72 14.66
CA GLU A 79 19.98 -26.61 14.49
C GLU A 79 21.05 -26.38 15.57
N ARG A 80 21.32 -25.11 15.94
CA ARG A 80 22.27 -24.78 17.01
C ARG A 80 21.75 -25.19 18.40
N ASP A 81 20.45 -25.04 18.64
CA ASP A 81 19.82 -25.46 19.90
C ASP A 81 19.86 -26.99 20.05
N GLU A 82 19.70 -27.75 18.95
CA GLU A 82 19.86 -29.21 18.93
C GLU A 82 21.32 -29.65 19.18
N GLU A 83 22.30 -28.96 18.59
CA GLU A 83 23.72 -29.22 18.85
C GLU A 83 24.13 -28.92 20.29
N LEU A 84 23.54 -27.91 20.93
CA LEU A 84 23.83 -27.55 22.33
C LEU A 84 23.11 -28.46 23.34
N ALA A 85 22.04 -29.12 22.92
CA ALA A 85 21.29 -30.07 23.75
C ALA A 85 21.86 -31.50 23.70
N MET A 86 22.91 -31.74 22.91
CA MET A 86 23.61 -33.02 22.74
C MET A 86 24.91 -33.07 23.54
#